data_AF-A0A9E2RIA6-F1
#
_entry.id   AF-A0A9E2RIA6-F1
#
_cell.length_a   1.000
_cell.length_b   1.000
_cell.length_c   1.000
_cell.angle_alpha   90.00
_cell.angle_beta   90.00
_cell.angle_gamma   90.00
#
_symmetry.space_group_name_H-M   'P 1'
#
loop_
_entity.id
_entity.type
_entity.pdbx_description
1 polymer ?
#
loop_
_entity_poly.entity_id
_entity_poly.type
_entity_poly.pdbx_seq_one_letter_code
_entity_poly.pdbx_strand_id
1 'polypeptide(L)'
;GSYAGDARIEDLPPGQDRLISYALDLKTEVEPKLEGGTQELVTVVLKKGTMLVSRRQIVDRTYLIKNRDAKTKSVLIEQPYRSDWKLIEPTEPTERTRDLYRFSVSVDPGKTASLRVKETLPVQETVLLMDSGIDLMAYYVRAKEVSPKVREALQRVVALRTKLDDARAQRTRLEQRVGEITAEHGRIRENMQRLQQNSDLYGRYVKKLDQQETELEKIRKEIEASKNTEDEQRRELQNYVMNLDVA
;
A
#
# COMPACT_ATOMS: atom_id res chain seq x y z
N GLY A 1 -26.39 -3.35 -59.47
CA GLY A 1 -25.62 -3.01 -58.25
C GLY A 1 -26.53 -2.27 -57.31
N SER A 2 -26.60 -2.69 -56.04
CA SER A 2 -27.40 -2.00 -55.02
C SER A 2 -26.52 -0.99 -54.29
N TYR A 3 -26.94 0.27 -54.31
CA TYR A 3 -26.37 1.35 -53.52
C TYR A 3 -26.55 1.07 -52.03
N ALA A 4 -25.48 1.26 -51.24
CA ALA A 4 -25.43 0.89 -49.83
C ALA A 4 -24.96 2.03 -48.91
N GLY A 5 -25.00 3.28 -49.40
CA GLY A 5 -24.71 4.50 -48.65
C GLY A 5 -23.44 5.24 -49.09
N ASP A 6 -23.38 6.52 -48.75
CA ASP A 6 -22.22 7.40 -48.97
C ASP A 6 -21.40 7.51 -47.68
N ALA A 7 -20.10 7.23 -47.75
CA ALA A 7 -19.15 7.49 -46.68
C ALA A 7 -18.28 8.70 -47.07
N ARG A 8 -18.24 9.74 -46.23
CA ARG A 8 -17.29 10.85 -46.40
C ARG A 8 -15.92 10.39 -45.93
N ILE A 9 -14.96 10.34 -46.86
CA ILE A 9 -13.55 10.09 -46.58
C ILE A 9 -12.85 11.46 -46.54
N GLU A 10 -12.25 11.81 -45.40
CA GLU A 10 -11.30 12.94 -45.34
C GLU A 10 -9.96 12.52 -45.97
N ASP A 11 -9.23 13.48 -46.56
CA ASP A 11 -8.00 13.24 -47.34
C ASP A 11 -7.01 12.31 -46.61
N LEU A 12 -6.64 11.22 -47.30
CA LEU A 12 -5.72 10.20 -46.81
C LEU A 12 -4.33 10.44 -47.43
N PRO A 13 -3.29 10.73 -46.64
CA PRO A 13 -1.93 10.85 -47.16
C PRO A 13 -1.44 9.55 -47.83
N PRO A 14 -0.55 9.62 -48.83
CA PRO A 14 0.02 8.44 -49.47
C PRO A 14 0.68 7.49 -48.45
N GLY A 15 0.26 6.22 -48.45
CA GLY A 15 0.81 5.18 -47.58
C GLY A 15 0.18 5.02 -46.20
N GLN A 16 -0.92 5.72 -45.90
CA GLN A 16 -1.71 5.46 -44.69
C GLN A 16 -2.86 4.49 -44.96
N ASP A 17 -3.16 3.62 -43.99
CA ASP A 17 -4.32 2.74 -43.99
C ASP A 17 -5.41 3.29 -43.06
N ARG A 18 -6.69 3.24 -43.48
CA ARG A 18 -7.84 3.66 -42.68
C ARG A 18 -8.93 2.60 -42.68
N LEU A 19 -9.44 2.28 -41.49
CA LEU A 19 -10.61 1.41 -41.34
C LEU A 19 -11.88 2.22 -41.63
N ILE A 20 -12.76 1.66 -42.47
CA ILE A 20 -14.07 2.25 -42.78
C ILE A 20 -15.14 1.30 -42.27
N SER A 21 -15.95 1.76 -41.32
CA SER A 21 -17.13 1.02 -40.85
C SER A 21 -18.23 1.12 -41.90
N TYR A 22 -18.52 0.00 -42.57
CA TYR A 22 -19.52 -0.05 -43.64
C TYR A 22 -20.86 -0.66 -43.20
N ALA A 23 -20.84 -1.70 -42.37
CA ALA A 23 -22.05 -2.35 -41.86
C ALA A 23 -21.80 -3.03 -40.50
N LEU A 24 -22.86 -3.21 -39.72
CA LEU A 24 -22.82 -3.99 -38.49
C LEU A 24 -22.96 -5.49 -38.79
N ASP A 25 -22.03 -6.30 -38.29
CA ASP A 25 -22.09 -7.76 -38.41
C ASP A 25 -22.91 -8.36 -37.27
N LEU A 26 -24.11 -8.86 -37.57
CA LEU A 26 -25.00 -9.47 -36.58
C LEU A 26 -24.68 -10.95 -36.29
N LYS A 27 -23.72 -11.55 -37.00
CA LYS A 27 -23.38 -12.98 -36.89
C LYS A 27 -22.08 -13.24 -36.14
N THR A 28 -21.39 -12.19 -35.69
CA THR A 28 -20.18 -12.29 -34.88
C THR A 28 -20.41 -11.59 -33.56
N GLU A 29 -20.11 -12.28 -32.47
CA GLU A 29 -20.27 -11.76 -31.12
C GLU A 29 -18.89 -11.70 -30.46
N VAL A 30 -18.57 -10.56 -29.85
CA VAL A 30 -17.34 -10.37 -29.07
C VAL A 30 -17.73 -10.01 -27.66
N GLU A 31 -17.35 -10.85 -26.70
CA GLU A 31 -17.59 -10.63 -25.28
C GLU A 31 -16.25 -10.33 -24.59
N PRO A 32 -15.98 -9.08 -24.16
CA PRO A 32 -14.82 -8.76 -23.35
C PRO A 32 -15.06 -9.18 -21.89
N LYS A 33 -14.19 -10.05 -21.36
CA LYS A 33 -14.15 -10.41 -19.95
C LYS A 33 -12.90 -9.81 -19.31
N LEU A 34 -13.12 -8.90 -18.37
CA LEU A 34 -12.06 -8.49 -17.46
C LEU A 34 -11.89 -9.59 -16.41
N GLU A 35 -10.75 -10.26 -16.45
CA GLU A 35 -10.29 -11.03 -15.31
C GLU A 35 -9.65 -10.02 -14.34
N GLY A 36 -9.99 -10.12 -13.04
CA GLY A 36 -9.58 -9.14 -12.03
C GLY A 36 -8.07 -8.90 -12.05
N GLY A 37 -7.66 -7.67 -11.74
CA GLY A 37 -6.23 -7.34 -11.68
C GLY A 37 -5.58 -7.95 -10.43
N THR A 38 -4.37 -8.51 -10.59
CA THR A 38 -3.55 -8.95 -9.47
C THR A 38 -2.40 -7.99 -9.22
N GLN A 39 -1.98 -7.90 -7.96
CA GLN A 39 -0.75 -7.22 -7.57
C GLN A 39 0.21 -8.24 -7.00
N GLU A 40 1.39 -8.33 -7.61
CA GLU A 40 2.47 -9.20 -7.17
C GLU A 40 3.59 -8.35 -6.58
N LEU A 41 4.09 -8.74 -5.40
CA LEU A 41 5.33 -8.18 -4.88
C LEU A 41 6.49 -8.72 -5.71
N VAL A 42 7.40 -7.87 -6.15
CA VAL A 42 8.56 -8.27 -6.97
C VAL A 42 9.81 -8.24 -6.12
N THR A 43 10.11 -7.10 -5.51
CA THR A 43 11.30 -6.91 -4.69
C THR A 43 11.06 -5.87 -3.60
N VAL A 44 11.85 -5.98 -2.54
CA VAL A 44 11.92 -4.99 -1.47
C VAL A 44 13.38 -4.66 -1.24
N VAL A 45 13.73 -3.38 -1.23
CA VAL A 45 15.09 -2.88 -0.99
C VAL A 45 15.03 -1.87 0.15
N LEU A 46 15.99 -1.95 1.08
CA LEU A 46 16.13 -0.99 2.17
C LEU A 46 17.30 -0.05 1.86
N LYS A 47 17.04 1.25 1.87
CA LYS A 47 18.04 2.26 1.58
C LYS A 47 17.81 3.52 2.40
N LYS A 48 18.78 3.88 3.24
CA LYS A 48 18.86 5.17 3.95
C LYS A 48 17.51 5.66 4.53
N GLY A 49 16.92 4.94 5.47
CA GLY A 49 15.63 5.37 6.04
C GLY A 49 14.39 4.87 5.29
N THR A 50 14.54 4.36 4.07
CA THR A 50 13.42 4.02 3.18
C THR A 50 13.40 2.55 2.80
N MET A 51 12.19 2.03 2.64
CA MET A 51 11.92 0.74 2.02
C MET A 51 11.29 0.99 0.66
N LEU A 52 12.00 0.61 -0.39
CA LEU A 52 11.56 0.66 -1.77
C LEU A 52 10.91 -0.66 -2.11
N VAL A 53 9.60 -0.63 -2.36
CA VAL A 53 8.80 -1.80 -2.67
C VAL A 53 8.48 -1.75 -4.15
N SER A 54 8.94 -2.74 -4.90
CA SER A 54 8.57 -2.91 -6.30
C SER A 54 7.44 -3.92 -6.40
N ARG A 55 6.33 -3.50 -6.98
CA ARG A 55 5.17 -4.33 -7.27
C ARG A 55 4.96 -4.40 -8.77
N ARG A 56 4.24 -5.42 -9.19
CA ARG A 56 3.79 -5.59 -10.55
C ARG A 56 2.28 -5.72 -10.55
N GLN A 57 1.60 -4.75 -11.14
CA GLN A 57 0.18 -4.87 -11.46
C GLN A 57 0.04 -5.67 -12.74
N ILE A 58 -0.90 -6.62 -12.73
CA ILE A 58 -1.21 -7.45 -13.88
C ILE A 58 -2.70 -7.31 -14.13
N VAL A 59 -3.07 -7.01 -15.37
CA VAL A 59 -4.46 -6.97 -15.82
C VAL A 59 -4.60 -7.94 -16.99
N ASP A 60 -5.57 -8.84 -16.85
CA ASP A 60 -5.92 -9.83 -17.85
C ASP A 60 -7.29 -9.49 -18.47
N ARG A 61 -7.32 -9.41 -19.79
CA ARG A 61 -8.56 -9.20 -20.57
C ARG A 61 -8.71 -10.32 -21.58
N THR A 62 -9.77 -11.08 -21.46
CA THR A 62 -10.05 -12.18 -22.39
C THR A 62 -11.21 -11.78 -23.29
N TYR A 63 -10.99 -11.75 -24.59
CA TYR A 63 -12.02 -11.53 -25.60
C TYR A 63 -12.49 -12.89 -26.13
N LEU A 64 -13.74 -13.24 -25.86
CA LEU A 64 -14.39 -14.41 -26.44
C LEU A 64 -15.09 -14.00 -27.72
N ILE A 65 -14.67 -14.58 -28.83
CA ILE A 65 -15.17 -14.24 -30.16
C ILE A 65 -15.93 -15.44 -30.69
N LYS A 66 -17.25 -15.32 -30.83
CA LYS A 66 -18.11 -16.37 -31.37
C LYS A 66 -18.53 -16.03 -32.78
N ASN A 67 -18.13 -16.85 -33.74
CA ASN A 67 -18.58 -16.75 -35.11
C ASN A 67 -19.78 -17.69 -35.34
N ARG A 68 -20.96 -17.11 -35.58
CA ARG A 68 -22.19 -17.86 -35.90
C ARG A 68 -22.45 -17.95 -37.41
N ASP A 69 -21.51 -17.49 -38.23
CA ASP A 69 -21.61 -17.56 -39.69
C ASP A 69 -21.05 -18.88 -40.24
N ALA A 70 -21.40 -19.16 -41.50
CA ALA A 70 -20.91 -20.32 -42.24
C ALA A 70 -19.53 -20.09 -42.88
N LYS A 71 -18.96 -18.88 -42.77
CA LYS A 71 -17.66 -18.49 -43.33
C LYS A 71 -16.69 -18.11 -42.22
N THR A 72 -15.40 -18.38 -42.41
CA THR A 72 -14.33 -17.89 -41.53
C THR A 72 -14.35 -16.37 -41.52
N LYS A 73 -14.16 -15.77 -40.34
CA LYS A 73 -14.09 -14.33 -40.16
C LYS A 73 -12.80 -13.93 -39.48
N SER A 74 -12.18 -12.86 -39.96
CA SER A 74 -11.09 -12.19 -39.27
C SER A 74 -11.69 -11.04 -38.47
N VAL A 75 -11.52 -11.08 -37.15
CA VAL A 75 -12.02 -10.07 -36.22
C VAL A 75 -10.82 -9.26 -35.73
N LEU A 76 -10.87 -7.95 -35.95
CA LEU A 76 -9.87 -7.02 -35.45
C LEU A 76 -10.34 -6.48 -34.09
N ILE A 77 -9.60 -6.78 -33.03
CA ILE A 77 -9.87 -6.28 -31.69
C ILE A 77 -9.01 -5.05 -31.45
N GLU A 78 -9.66 -3.91 -31.16
CA GLU A 78 -9.01 -2.68 -30.77
C GLU A 78 -8.96 -2.56 -29.24
N GLN A 79 -7.76 -2.49 -28.68
CA GLN A 79 -7.52 -2.29 -27.26
C GLN A 79 -6.77 -0.98 -27.03
N PRO A 80 -7.19 -0.13 -26.07
CA PRO A 80 -6.45 1.08 -25.70
C PRO A 80 -4.99 0.80 -25.39
N TYR A 81 -4.09 1.49 -26.09
CA TYR A 81 -2.66 1.49 -25.78
C TYR A 81 -2.41 2.43 -24.60
N ARG A 82 -1.66 1.94 -23.60
CA ARG A 82 -1.27 2.71 -22.42
C ARG A 82 0.24 2.66 -22.33
N SER A 83 0.92 3.81 -22.44
CA SER A 83 2.39 3.90 -22.48
C SER A 83 3.07 3.27 -21.28
N ASP A 84 2.44 3.38 -20.11
CA ASP A 84 3.01 2.93 -18.83
C ASP A 84 2.79 1.43 -18.63
N TRP A 85 1.93 0.80 -19.45
CA TRP A 85 1.65 -0.62 -19.41
C TRP A 85 2.45 -1.35 -20.48
N LYS A 86 3.01 -2.49 -20.10
CA LYS A 86 3.72 -3.40 -20.98
C LYS A 86 2.82 -4.58 -21.33
N LEU A 87 2.64 -4.81 -22.62
CA LEU A 87 2.00 -6.02 -23.14
C LEU A 87 2.90 -7.24 -22.88
N ILE A 88 2.37 -8.26 -22.20
CA ILE A 88 3.03 -9.55 -21.95
C ILE A 88 2.50 -10.61 -22.89
N GLU A 89 1.18 -10.66 -23.07
CA GLU A 89 0.48 -11.64 -23.90
C GLU A 89 -0.64 -10.94 -24.68
N PRO A 90 -0.79 -11.17 -25.99
CA PRO A 90 0.21 -11.80 -26.87
C PRO A 90 1.51 -10.98 -26.90
N THR A 91 2.64 -11.59 -27.30
CA THR A 91 3.96 -10.93 -27.24
C THR A 91 4.05 -9.65 -28.09
N GLU A 92 3.31 -9.61 -29.20
CA GLU A 92 3.22 -8.45 -30.08
C GLU A 92 1.79 -8.27 -30.61
N PRO A 93 1.33 -7.03 -30.81
CA PRO A 93 0.08 -6.75 -31.51
C PRO A 93 0.26 -6.98 -33.02
N THR A 94 -0.85 -7.23 -33.72
CA THR A 94 -0.84 -7.27 -35.19
C THR A 94 -0.52 -5.89 -35.78
N GLU A 95 -1.03 -4.84 -35.14
CA GLU A 95 -0.74 -3.46 -35.50
C GLU A 95 -0.77 -2.59 -34.22
N ARG A 96 0.11 -1.60 -34.13
CA ARG A 96 0.11 -0.59 -33.06
C ARG A 96 -0.04 0.79 -33.68
N THR A 97 -1.12 1.48 -33.31
CA THR A 97 -1.32 2.90 -33.64
C THR A 97 -0.84 3.78 -32.47
N ARG A 98 -1.06 5.10 -32.57
CA ARG A 98 -0.72 6.02 -31.48
C ARG A 98 -1.46 5.69 -30.17
N ASP A 99 -2.73 5.28 -30.28
CA ASP A 99 -3.64 5.17 -29.14
C ASP A 99 -4.20 3.76 -28.93
N LEU A 100 -3.95 2.82 -29.85
CA LEU A 100 -4.56 1.47 -29.84
C LEU A 100 -3.55 0.37 -30.20
N TYR A 101 -3.67 -0.75 -29.49
CA TYR A 101 -3.26 -2.06 -29.97
C TYR A 101 -4.37 -2.70 -30.79
N ARG A 102 -4.00 -3.32 -31.90
CA ARG A 102 -4.90 -4.07 -32.76
C ARG A 102 -4.45 -5.53 -32.82
N PHE A 103 -5.39 -6.43 -32.57
CA PHE A 103 -5.16 -7.87 -32.65
C PHE A 103 -6.10 -8.48 -33.68
N SER A 104 -5.55 -9.10 -34.72
CA SER A 104 -6.34 -9.83 -35.71
C SER A 104 -6.51 -11.27 -35.27
N VAL A 105 -7.75 -11.70 -35.09
CA VAL A 105 -8.10 -13.06 -34.66
C VAL A 105 -8.96 -13.71 -35.73
N SER A 106 -8.48 -14.82 -36.30
CA SER A 106 -9.27 -15.63 -37.23
C SER A 106 -10.19 -16.58 -36.47
N VAL A 107 -11.47 -16.61 -36.82
CA VAL A 107 -12.48 -17.46 -36.20
C VAL A 107 -13.21 -18.26 -37.26
N ASP A 108 -13.02 -19.57 -37.20
CA ASP A 108 -13.67 -20.53 -38.10
C ASP A 108 -15.21 -20.51 -37.98
N PRO A 109 -15.93 -20.98 -39.02
CA PRO A 109 -17.38 -21.07 -39.01
C PRO A 109 -17.92 -21.84 -37.80
N GLY A 110 -18.91 -21.28 -37.11
CA GLY A 110 -19.57 -21.91 -35.97
C GLY A 110 -18.70 -22.10 -34.72
N LYS A 111 -17.43 -21.64 -34.72
CA LYS A 111 -16.51 -21.80 -33.60
C LYS A 111 -16.40 -20.55 -32.74
N THR A 112 -15.82 -20.75 -31.56
CA THR A 112 -15.40 -19.67 -30.67
C THR A 112 -13.87 -19.63 -30.64
N ALA A 113 -13.30 -18.44 -30.80
CA ALA A 113 -11.89 -18.16 -30.53
C ALA A 113 -11.76 -17.32 -29.25
N SER A 114 -10.61 -17.42 -28.60
CA SER A 114 -10.28 -16.62 -27.42
C SER A 114 -8.99 -15.86 -27.65
N LEU A 115 -8.98 -14.57 -27.32
CA LEU A 115 -7.79 -13.75 -27.28
C LEU A 115 -7.58 -13.27 -25.85
N ARG A 116 -6.49 -13.70 -25.22
CA ARG A 116 -6.06 -13.17 -23.92
C ARG A 116 -5.08 -12.02 -24.15
N VAL A 117 -5.39 -10.87 -23.58
CA VAL A 117 -4.52 -9.69 -23.55
C VAL A 117 -4.11 -9.44 -22.10
N LYS A 118 -2.85 -9.75 -21.80
CA LYS A 118 -2.22 -9.59 -20.51
C LYS A 118 -1.27 -8.40 -20.55
N GLU A 119 -1.56 -7.41 -19.72
CA GLU A 119 -0.72 -6.22 -19.59
C GLU A 119 -0.20 -6.10 -18.17
N THR A 120 0.97 -5.47 -18.02
CA THR A 120 1.58 -5.24 -16.72
C THR A 120 2.04 -3.80 -16.54
N LEU A 121 1.88 -3.29 -15.32
CA LEU A 121 2.40 -2.00 -14.90
C LEU A 121 3.37 -2.22 -13.73
N PRO A 122 4.68 -1.91 -13.88
CA PRO A 122 5.57 -1.84 -12.73
C PRO A 122 5.17 -0.66 -11.84
N VAL A 123 5.01 -0.91 -10.55
CA VAL A 123 4.67 0.10 -9.55
C VAL A 123 5.78 0.12 -8.50
N GLN A 124 6.31 1.30 -8.23
CA GLN A 124 7.28 1.49 -7.16
C GLN A 124 6.67 2.32 -6.04
N GLU A 125 6.78 1.82 -4.81
CA GLU A 125 6.31 2.48 -3.61
C GLU A 125 7.50 2.75 -2.69
N THR A 126 7.50 3.92 -2.06
CA THR A 126 8.52 4.30 -1.08
C THR A 126 7.87 4.41 0.29
N VAL A 127 8.39 3.66 1.25
CA VAL A 127 7.89 3.63 2.63
C VAL A 127 8.98 4.15 3.57
N LEU A 128 8.66 5.14 4.39
CA LEU A 128 9.56 5.65 5.44
C LEU A 128 9.57 4.68 6.62
N LEU A 129 10.70 4.05 6.88
CA LEU A 129 10.84 3.01 7.92
C LEU A 129 10.65 3.56 9.34
N MET A 130 10.88 4.85 9.57
CA MET A 130 10.67 5.50 10.88
C MET A 130 9.21 5.89 11.13
N ASP A 131 8.40 6.06 10.09
CA ASP A 131 7.02 6.52 10.22
C ASP A 131 6.00 5.39 9.93
N SER A 132 6.45 4.31 9.29
CA SER A 132 5.61 3.15 8.96
C SER A 132 5.22 2.30 10.17
N GLY A 133 3.99 1.79 10.18
CA GLY A 133 3.55 0.84 11.22
C GLY A 133 4.36 -0.46 11.27
N ILE A 134 4.49 -1.02 12.47
CA ILE A 134 5.19 -2.31 12.69
C ILE A 134 4.55 -3.44 11.89
N ASP A 135 3.22 -3.45 11.76
CA ASP A 135 2.48 -4.49 11.02
C ASP A 135 2.84 -4.54 9.54
N LEU A 136 3.09 -3.38 8.93
CA LEU A 136 3.52 -3.31 7.53
C LEU A 136 4.90 -3.94 7.36
N MET A 137 5.84 -3.66 8.26
CA MET A 137 7.17 -4.29 8.22
C MET A 137 7.07 -5.80 8.48
N ALA A 138 6.22 -6.22 9.43
CA ALA A 138 5.98 -7.63 9.73
C ALA A 138 5.38 -8.40 8.54
N TYR A 139 4.54 -7.74 7.72
CA TYR A 139 4.04 -8.30 6.47
C TYR A 139 5.19 -8.61 5.50
N TYR A 140 6.10 -7.66 5.26
CA TYR A 140 7.24 -7.87 4.35
C TYR A 140 8.26 -8.89 4.89
N VAL A 141 8.45 -8.97 6.21
CA VAL A 141 9.31 -10.02 6.82
C VAL A 141 8.82 -11.43 6.46
N ARG A 142 7.50 -11.63 6.32
CA ARG A 142 6.89 -12.92 5.98
C ARG A 142 6.79 -13.17 4.47
N ALA A 143 6.99 -12.14 3.64
CA ALA A 143 6.93 -12.28 2.19
C ALA A 143 8.09 -13.14 1.66
N LYS A 144 7.78 -13.96 0.65
CA LYS A 144 8.75 -14.93 0.08
C LYS A 144 9.73 -14.26 -0.86
N GLU A 145 9.29 -13.18 -1.48
CA GLU A 145 9.98 -12.37 -2.48
C GLU A 145 11.02 -11.44 -1.84
N VAL A 146 11.05 -11.37 -0.50
CA VAL A 146 11.99 -10.56 0.27
C VAL A 146 13.27 -11.36 0.55
N SER A 147 14.41 -10.76 0.26
CA SER A 147 15.72 -11.39 0.45
C SER A 147 16.00 -11.67 1.94
N PRO A 148 16.79 -12.70 2.29
CA PRO A 148 17.11 -13.01 3.68
C PRO A 148 17.75 -11.82 4.43
N LYS A 149 18.60 -11.04 3.74
CA LYS A 149 19.25 -9.87 4.31
C LYS A 149 18.26 -8.75 4.61
N VAL A 150 17.33 -8.48 3.69
CA VAL A 150 16.25 -7.49 3.91
C VAL A 150 15.34 -7.94 5.05
N ARG A 151 15.04 -9.24 5.13
CA ARG A 151 14.24 -9.82 6.22
C ARG A 151 14.90 -9.62 7.58
N GLU A 152 16.19 -9.93 7.70
CA GLU A 152 16.96 -9.74 8.93
C GLU A 152 17.00 -8.26 9.34
N ALA A 153 17.25 -7.37 8.36
CA ALA A 153 17.25 -5.94 8.60
C ALA A 153 15.89 -5.44 9.10
N LEU A 154 14.79 -5.82 8.44
CA LEU A 154 13.43 -5.47 8.87
C LEU A 154 13.10 -6.02 10.26
N GLN A 155 13.52 -7.26 10.59
CA GLN A 155 13.33 -7.83 11.92
C GLN A 155 14.04 -7.00 12.99
N ARG A 156 15.25 -6.51 12.70
CA ARG A 156 15.98 -5.63 13.61
C ARG A 156 15.33 -4.26 13.74
N VAL A 157 14.83 -3.68 12.65
CA VAL A 157 14.04 -2.43 12.70
C VAL A 157 12.79 -2.61 13.57
N VAL A 158 12.05 -3.71 13.38
CA VAL A 158 10.87 -4.05 14.18
C VAL A 158 11.24 -4.16 15.65
N ALA A 159 12.29 -4.91 16.00
CA ALA A 159 12.72 -5.07 17.39
C ALA A 159 13.12 -3.74 18.06
N LEU A 160 13.86 -2.87 17.35
CA LEU A 160 14.24 -1.55 17.86
C LEU A 160 13.02 -0.65 18.06
N ARG A 161 12.07 -0.70 17.13
CA ARG A 161 10.84 0.09 17.21
C ARG A 161 9.92 -0.39 18.33
N THR A 162 9.79 -1.69 18.53
CA THR A 162 9.04 -2.25 19.67
C THR A 162 9.62 -1.76 20.99
N LYS A 163 10.95 -1.79 21.18
CA LYS A 163 11.59 -1.25 22.39
C LYS A 163 11.27 0.23 22.62
N LEU A 164 11.34 1.03 21.55
CA LEU A 164 11.02 2.46 21.61
C LEU A 164 9.56 2.71 21.99
N ASP A 165 8.64 1.95 21.41
CA ASP A 165 7.21 2.07 21.68
C ASP A 165 6.87 1.60 23.11
N ASP A 166 7.54 0.56 23.61
CA ASP A 166 7.43 0.11 25.01
C ASP A 166 7.89 1.19 26.01
N ALA A 167 9.03 1.84 25.73
CA ALA A 167 9.56 2.93 26.55
C ALA A 167 8.61 4.15 26.55
N ARG A 168 8.05 4.50 25.40
CA ARG A 168 7.03 5.56 25.27
C ARG A 168 5.77 5.23 26.05
N ALA A 169 5.31 3.99 25.97
CA ALA A 169 4.14 3.54 26.71
C ALA A 169 4.40 3.59 28.23
N GLN A 170 5.59 3.21 28.68
CA GLN A 170 5.98 3.34 30.09
C GLN A 170 6.00 4.80 30.55
N ARG A 171 6.64 5.71 29.80
CA ARG A 171 6.65 7.14 30.10
C ARG A 171 5.23 7.70 30.21
N THR A 172 4.37 7.35 29.25
CA THR A 172 2.96 7.79 29.23
C THR A 172 2.20 7.33 30.48
N ARG A 173 2.40 6.08 30.92
CA ARG A 173 1.79 5.55 32.16
C ARG A 173 2.26 6.31 33.41
N LEU A 174 3.56 6.61 33.49
CA LEU A 174 4.12 7.38 34.60
C LEU A 174 3.59 8.81 34.63
N GLU A 175 3.49 9.47 33.47
CA GLU A 175 2.93 10.82 33.34
C GLU A 175 1.44 10.85 33.73
N GLN A 176 0.66 9.84 33.34
CA GLN A 176 -0.72 9.68 33.79
C GLN A 176 -0.80 9.55 35.31
N ARG A 177 0.08 8.75 35.93
CA ARG A 177 0.14 8.58 37.38
C ARG A 177 0.46 9.89 38.11
N VAL A 178 1.37 10.71 37.59
CA VAL A 178 1.63 12.06 38.13
C VAL A 178 0.37 12.92 38.08
N GLY A 179 -0.36 12.88 36.96
CA GLY A 179 -1.63 13.59 36.79
C GLY A 179 -2.68 13.17 37.83
N GLU A 180 -2.86 11.86 38.04
CA GLU A 180 -3.78 11.29 39.03
C GLU A 180 -3.45 11.75 40.45
N ILE A 181 -2.18 11.65 40.85
CA ILE A 181 -1.75 12.06 42.19
C ILE A 181 -1.94 13.57 42.38
N THR A 182 -1.59 14.38 41.36
CA THR A 182 -1.74 15.83 41.43
C THR A 182 -3.21 16.25 41.57
N ALA A 183 -4.13 15.60 40.85
CA ALA A 183 -5.56 15.83 40.98
C ALA A 183 -6.08 15.43 42.38
N GLU A 184 -5.62 14.30 42.91
CA GLU A 184 -5.96 13.85 44.27
C GLU A 184 -5.44 14.82 45.33
N HIS A 185 -4.23 15.39 45.17
CA HIS A 185 -3.71 16.43 46.07
C HIS A 185 -4.64 17.64 46.13
N GLY A 186 -5.16 18.09 44.98
CA GLY A 186 -6.14 19.18 44.91
C GLY A 186 -7.39 18.87 45.74
N ARG A 187 -7.95 17.68 45.57
CA ARG A 187 -9.15 17.22 46.29
C ARG A 187 -8.90 17.07 47.80
N ILE A 188 -7.75 16.52 48.20
CA ILE A 188 -7.39 16.39 49.61
C ILE A 188 -7.25 17.77 50.26
N ARG A 189 -6.55 18.72 49.62
CA ARG A 189 -6.41 20.09 50.14
C ARG A 189 -7.77 20.79 50.29
N GLU A 190 -8.67 20.64 49.32
CA GLU A 190 -10.02 21.18 49.40
C GLU A 190 -10.81 20.57 50.57
N ASN A 191 -10.75 19.26 50.76
CA ASN A 191 -11.40 18.59 51.89
C ASN A 191 -10.81 19.03 53.24
N MET A 192 -9.48 19.19 53.32
CA MET A 192 -8.79 19.62 54.54
C MET A 192 -9.18 21.04 54.97
N GLN A 193 -9.51 21.93 54.03
CA GLN A 193 -10.00 23.28 54.35
C GLN A 193 -11.34 23.25 55.12
N ARG A 194 -12.12 22.18 54.99
CA ARG A 194 -13.43 22.02 55.64
C ARG A 194 -13.37 21.21 56.93
N LEU A 195 -12.23 20.60 57.25
CA LEU A 195 -12.07 19.70 58.40
C LEU A 195 -11.42 20.40 59.59
N GLN A 196 -11.79 19.98 60.80
CA GLN A 196 -11.11 20.42 62.02
C GLN A 196 -9.70 19.80 62.09
N GLN A 197 -8.70 20.62 62.41
CA GLN A 197 -7.28 20.23 62.37
C GLN A 197 -6.91 19.12 63.38
N ASN A 198 -7.66 19.01 64.47
CA ASN A 198 -7.50 17.99 65.51
C ASN A 198 -8.27 16.69 65.22
N SER A 199 -8.92 16.56 64.07
CA SER A 199 -9.62 15.33 63.69
C SER A 199 -8.65 14.25 63.20
N ASP A 200 -8.93 12.99 63.54
CA ASP A 200 -8.16 11.83 63.05
C ASP A 200 -8.11 11.76 61.52
N LEU A 201 -9.17 12.24 60.85
CA LEU A 201 -9.26 12.29 59.39
C LEU A 201 -8.26 13.29 58.78
N TYR A 202 -8.05 14.45 59.42
CA TYR A 202 -7.03 15.42 58.99
C TYR A 202 -5.63 14.79 59.05
N GLY A 203 -5.32 14.09 60.15
CA GLY A 203 -4.05 13.38 60.30
C GLY A 203 -3.82 12.29 59.25
N ARG A 204 -4.87 11.56 58.83
CA ARG A 204 -4.79 10.58 57.73
C ARG A 204 -4.48 11.24 56.39
N TYR A 205 -5.08 12.38 56.10
CA TYR A 205 -4.82 13.10 54.85
C TYR A 205 -3.40 13.67 54.77
N VAL A 206 -2.86 14.21 55.87
CA VAL A 206 -1.47 14.66 55.93
C VAL A 206 -0.52 13.50 55.61
N LYS A 207 -0.71 12.34 56.26
CA LYS A 207 0.10 11.14 55.99
C LYS A 207 -0.01 10.67 54.53
N LYS A 208 -1.20 10.74 53.94
CA LYS A 208 -1.41 10.38 52.53
C LYS A 208 -0.67 11.33 51.59
N LEU A 209 -0.74 12.64 51.83
CA LEU A 209 0.00 13.64 51.04
C LEU A 209 1.51 13.42 51.12
N ASP A 210 2.04 13.17 52.31
CA ASP A 210 3.47 12.89 52.52
C ASP A 210 3.95 11.65 51.75
N GLN A 211 3.17 10.55 51.80
CA GLN A 211 3.43 9.35 51.00
C GLN A 211 3.38 9.62 49.50
N GLN A 212 2.40 10.41 49.05
CA GLN A 212 2.23 10.75 47.64
C GLN A 212 3.33 11.70 47.13
N GLU A 213 3.84 12.64 47.93
CA GLU A 213 5.00 13.45 47.56
C GLU A 213 6.25 12.58 47.37
N THR A 214 6.48 11.62 48.27
CA THR A 214 7.57 10.64 48.13
C THR A 214 7.41 9.79 46.86
N GLU A 215 6.19 9.35 46.54
CA GLU A 215 5.87 8.64 45.30
C GLU A 215 6.12 9.52 44.05
N LEU A 216 5.70 10.79 44.08
CA LEU A 216 5.90 11.74 42.99
C LEU A 216 7.37 12.01 42.71
N GLU A 217 8.21 12.18 43.74
CA GLU A 217 9.65 12.35 43.55
C GLU A 217 10.27 11.14 42.85
N LYS A 218 9.85 9.93 43.23
CA LYS A 218 10.30 8.69 42.59
C LYS A 218 9.85 8.62 41.13
N ILE A 219 8.56 8.85 40.87
CA ILE A 219 8.00 8.80 39.51
C ILE A 219 8.65 9.84 38.61
N ARG A 220 8.91 11.06 39.10
CA ARG A 220 9.60 12.11 38.32
C ARG A 220 11.01 11.66 37.90
N LYS A 221 11.76 11.02 38.78
CA LYS A 221 13.07 10.44 38.43
C LYS A 221 12.95 9.33 37.38
N GLU A 222 11.94 8.47 37.51
CA GLU A 222 11.65 7.41 36.54
C GLU A 222 11.24 7.97 35.16
N ILE A 223 10.46 9.06 35.12
CA ILE A 223 10.10 9.75 33.87
C ILE A 223 11.35 10.29 33.17
N GLU A 224 12.25 10.97 33.90
CA GLU A 224 13.49 11.50 33.31
C GLU A 224 14.40 10.37 32.80
N ALA A 225 14.53 9.27 33.55
CA ALA A 225 15.26 8.09 33.08
C ALA A 225 14.61 7.45 31.83
N SER A 226 13.27 7.40 31.79
CA SER A 226 12.52 6.88 30.65
C SER A 226 12.65 7.76 29.41
N LYS A 227 12.71 9.09 29.57
CA LYS A 227 12.96 10.02 28.45
C LYS A 227 14.36 9.83 27.86
N ASN A 228 15.37 9.72 28.72
CA ASN A 228 16.75 9.46 28.27
C ASN A 228 16.82 8.13 27.50
N THR A 229 16.18 7.08 28.02
CA THR A 229 16.07 5.78 27.33
C THR A 229 15.36 5.90 25.98
N GLU A 230 14.25 6.66 25.92
CA GLU A 230 13.51 6.89 24.67
C GLU A 230 14.39 7.58 23.63
N ASP A 231 15.15 8.61 24.02
CA ASP A 231 16.04 9.36 23.14
C ASP A 231 17.21 8.51 22.64
N GLU A 232 17.79 7.67 23.50
CA GLU A 232 18.83 6.71 23.13
C GLU A 232 18.33 5.70 22.12
N GLN A 233 17.17 5.07 22.39
CA GLN A 233 16.56 4.08 21.50
C GLN A 233 16.14 4.71 20.16
N ARG A 234 15.65 5.95 20.18
CA ARG A 234 15.31 6.71 18.96
C ARG A 234 16.57 6.95 18.12
N ARG A 235 17.68 7.37 18.73
CA ARG A 235 18.95 7.57 18.02
C ARG A 235 19.50 6.25 17.49
N GLU A 236 19.43 5.17 18.25
CA GLU A 236 19.84 3.84 17.81
C GLU A 236 19.06 3.40 16.58
N LEU A 237 17.72 3.51 16.63
CA LEU A 237 16.84 3.22 15.50
C LEU A 237 17.19 4.10 14.29
N GLN A 238 17.29 5.40 14.47
CA GLN A 238 17.61 6.33 13.38
C GLN A 238 18.96 5.99 12.74
N ASN A 239 20.00 5.77 13.53
CA ASN A 239 21.33 5.42 13.04
C ASN A 239 21.32 4.09 12.28
N TYR A 240 20.63 3.09 12.81
CA TYR A 240 20.53 1.79 12.16
C TYR A 240 19.85 1.92 10.79
N VAL A 241 18.68 2.55 10.75
CA VAL A 241 17.87 2.65 9.52
C VAL A 241 18.56 3.54 8.47
N MET A 242 19.25 4.61 8.87
CA MET A 242 19.99 5.48 7.95
C MET A 242 21.22 4.80 7.33
N ASN A 243 21.78 3.81 8.01
CA ASN A 243 22.93 3.03 7.53
C ASN A 243 22.51 1.77 6.74
N LEU A 244 21.21 1.52 6.53
CA LEU A 244 20.75 0.41 5.71
C LEU A 244 21.01 0.69 4.22
N ASP A 245 21.67 -0.25 3.56
CA ASP A 245 21.77 -0.36 2.10
C ASP A 245 21.76 -1.86 1.74
N VAL A 246 20.56 -2.44 1.61
CA VAL A 246 20.35 -3.88 1.47
C VAL A 246 19.27 -4.15 0.42
N ALA A 247 19.56 -5.04 -0.53
CA ALA A 247 18.64 -5.52 -1.56
C ALA A 247 18.39 -7.03 -1.43
#